data_AF-A0A2V5WQW8-F1
#
_entry.id   AF-A0A2V5WQW8-F1
#
_cell.length_a   1.000
_cell.length_b   1.000
_cell.length_c   1.000
_cell.angle_alpha   90.00
_cell.angle_beta   90.00
_cell.angle_gamma   90.00
#
_symmetry.space_group_name_H-M   'P 1'
#
loop_
_entity.id
_entity.type
_entity.pdbx_description
1 polymer ?
#
loop_
_entity_poly.entity_id
_entity_poly.type
_entity_poly.pdbx_seq_one_letter_code
_entity_poly.pdbx_strand_id
1 'polypeptide(L)' 'MSPQPKFDPPVISGNQVTISWTGAGILQEASNLTGNPADWSNVNPQPAGNTFTVTVGATSRKFYRIRQ' A
#
# COMPACT_ATOMS: atom_id res chain seq x y z
N MET A 1 -10.66 11.56 -17.55
CA MET A 1 -9.92 10.32 -17.25
C MET A 1 -9.15 10.56 -15.96
N SER A 2 -9.34 9.72 -14.95
CA SER A 2 -8.54 9.82 -13.71
C SER A 2 -7.10 9.37 -14.03
N PRO A 3 -6.06 10.10 -13.60
CA PRO A 3 -4.69 9.69 -13.85
C PRO A 3 -4.45 8.29 -13.25
N GLN A 4 -3.68 7.47 -13.97
CA GLN A 4 -3.29 6.15 -13.50
C GLN A 4 -2.57 6.29 -12.16
N PRO A 5 -2.96 5.52 -11.13
CA PRO A 5 -2.32 5.65 -9.83
C PRO A 5 -0.88 5.20 -9.91
N LYS A 6 -0.01 5.99 -9.29
CA LYS A 6 1.43 5.77 -9.29
C LYS A 6 1.95 6.04 -7.89
N PHE A 7 2.70 5.08 -7.36
CA PHE A 7 3.44 5.28 -6.11
C PHE A 7 4.58 6.30 -6.31
N ASP A 8 4.72 7.17 -5.33
CA ASP A 8 5.91 7.99 -5.18
C ASP A 8 7.02 7.16 -4.52
N PRO A 9 8.28 7.63 -4.52
CA PRO A 9 9.34 7.00 -3.75
C PRO A 9 8.94 6.89 -2.26
N PRO A 10 9.01 5.70 -1.65
CA PRO A 10 8.65 5.54 -0.24
C PRO A 10 9.64 6.26 0.65
N VAL A 11 9.15 6.80 1.77
CA VAL A 11 9.98 7.44 2.79
C VAL A 11 10.13 6.48 3.96
N ILE A 12 11.37 6.22 4.38
CA ILE A 12 11.67 5.41 5.56
C ILE A 12 12.23 6.32 6.65
N SER A 13 11.62 6.29 7.82
CA SER A 13 12.06 7.06 8.99
C SER A 13 11.90 6.22 10.25
N GLY A 14 13.02 5.91 10.91
CA GLY A 14 13.04 4.92 12.00
C GLY A 14 12.47 3.58 11.54
N ASN A 15 11.50 3.05 12.29
CA ASN A 15 10.80 1.81 11.97
C ASN A 15 9.49 2.02 11.20
N GLN A 16 9.32 3.17 10.54
CA GLN A 16 8.12 3.49 9.78
C GLN A 16 8.45 3.63 8.30
N VAL A 17 7.54 3.13 7.47
CA VAL A 17 7.52 3.36 6.03
C VAL A 17 6.27 4.17 5.71
N THR A 18 6.46 5.29 5.02
CA THR A 18 5.37 6.09 4.47
C THR A 18 5.30 5.83 2.97
N ILE A 19 4.11 5.41 2.53
CA ILE A 19 3.76 5.10 1.16
C ILE A 19 2.79 6.19 0.70
N SER A 20 3.15 6.93 -0.34
CA SER A 20 2.24 7.88 -0.99
C SER A 20 2.06 7.56 -2.46
N TRP A 21 0.95 8.02 -3.03
CA TRP A 21 0.66 7.85 -4.45
C TRP A 21 -0.11 9.03 -5.02
N THR A 22 -0.21 9.08 -6.34
CA THR A 22 -1.12 9.97 -7.06
C THR A 22 -2.27 9.15 -7.65
N GLY A 23 -3.34 9.80 -8.10
CA GLY A 23 -4.52 9.13 -8.71
C GLY A 23 -5.52 8.56 -7.70
N ALA A 24 -6.62 8.01 -8.18
CA ALA A 24 -7.66 7.41 -7.33
C ALA A 24 -7.50 5.89 -7.25
N GLY A 25 -7.99 5.28 -6.17
CA GLY A 25 -8.06 3.84 -6.02
C GLY A 25 -8.10 3.39 -4.56
N ILE A 26 -8.18 2.08 -4.37
CA ILE A 26 -8.21 1.42 -3.06
C ILE A 26 -6.81 0.88 -2.78
N LEU A 27 -6.19 1.32 -1.68
CA LEU A 27 -4.95 0.71 -1.20
C LEU A 27 -5.26 -0.71 -0.68
N GLN A 28 -4.52 -1.68 -1.20
CA GLN A 28 -4.58 -3.08 -0.77
C GLN A 28 -3.21 -3.53 -0.27
N GLU A 29 -3.23 -4.48 0.66
CA GLU A 29 -2.04 -5.12 1.21
C GLU A 29 -2.11 -6.64 1.10
N ALA A 30 -0.93 -7.26 1.09
CA ALA A 30 -0.74 -8.70 1.11
C ALA A 30 0.50 -9.07 1.93
N SER A 31 0.48 -10.23 2.59
CA SER A 31 1.65 -10.76 3.32
C SER A 31 2.50 -11.71 2.46
N ASN A 32 1.92 -12.26 1.39
CA ASN A 32 2.61 -13.12 0.44
C ASN A 32 2.04 -12.91 -0.97
N LEU A 33 2.81 -13.23 -2.00
CA LEU A 33 2.38 -13.17 -3.39
C LEU A 33 2.48 -14.56 -4.00
N THR A 34 1.37 -15.28 -4.04
CA THR A 34 1.22 -16.60 -4.67
C THR A 34 0.71 -16.50 -6.11
N GLY A 35 0.29 -15.29 -6.51
CA GLY A 35 -0.37 -15.03 -7.80
C GLY A 35 -1.90 -15.16 -7.71
N ASN A 36 -2.44 -15.55 -6.55
CA ASN A 36 -3.87 -15.61 -6.32
C ASN A 36 -4.42 -14.20 -6.00
N PRO A 37 -5.50 -13.74 -6.65
CA PRO A 37 -6.15 -12.48 -6.28
C PRO A 37 -6.56 -12.39 -4.79
N ALA A 38 -6.82 -13.52 -4.14
CA ALA A 38 -7.17 -13.62 -2.73
C ALA A 38 -6.01 -13.31 -1.76
N ASP A 39 -4.77 -13.22 -2.25
CA ASP A 39 -3.62 -12.77 -1.45
C ASP A 39 -3.81 -11.33 -0.94
N TRP A 40 -4.65 -10.56 -1.63
CA TRP A 40 -4.83 -9.13 -1.41
C TRP A 40 -6.09 -8.81 -0.63
N SER A 41 -5.94 -8.05 0.45
CA SER A 41 -7.04 -7.45 1.21
C SER A 41 -6.96 -5.93 1.16
N ASN A 42 -8.09 -5.25 1.28
CA ASN A 42 -8.09 -3.80 1.43
C ASN A 42 -7.41 -3.42 2.75
N VAL A 43 -6.58 -2.37 2.72
CA VAL A 43 -6.08 -1.76 3.96
C VAL A 43 -7.29 -1.22 4.74
N ASN A 44 -7.33 -1.51 6.05
CA ASN A 44 -8.42 -1.12 6.94
C ASN A 44 -7.87 -0.41 8.20
N PRO A 45 -8.30 0.83 8.50
CA PRO A 45 -9.17 1.67 7.67
C PRO A 45 -8.50 2.04 6.34
N GLN A 46 -9.30 2.25 5.29
CA GLN A 46 -8.79 2.82 4.05
C GLN A 46 -8.27 4.23 4.34
N PRO A 47 -7.07 4.61 3.88
CA PRO A 47 -6.57 5.96 4.06
C PRO A 47 -7.51 7.00 3.43
N ALA A 48 -7.77 8.08 4.16
CA ALA A 48 -8.65 9.16 3.71
C ALA A 48 -8.05 10.00 2.56
N GLY A 49 -6.76 9.82 2.28
CA GLY A 49 -6.05 10.44 1.17
C GLY A 49 -5.00 9.49 0.61
N ASN A 50 -4.08 10.02 -0.17
CA ASN A 50 -3.10 9.21 -0.89
C ASN A 50 -1.79 8.99 -0.12
N THR A 51 -1.87 8.85 1.20
CA THR A 51 -0.71 8.55 2.04
C THR A 51 -1.09 7.50 3.07
N PHE A 52 -0.17 6.57 3.32
CA PHE A 52 -0.33 5.51 4.30
C PHE A 52 1.00 5.24 4.99
N THR A 53 1.00 5.27 6.32
CA THR A 53 2.19 4.97 7.12
C THR A 53 2.00 3.66 7.85
N VAL A 54 3.00 2.79 7.73
CA VAL A 54 3.02 1.48 8.37
C VAL A 54 4.30 1.32 9.18
N THR A 55 4.17 0.71 10.36
CA THR A 55 5.33 0.27 11.13
C THR A 55 5.89 -1.01 10.51
N VAL A 56 7.18 -1.01 10.19
CA VAL A 56 7.89 -2.20 9.71
C VAL A 56 8.01 -3.17 10.87
N GLY A 57 7.26 -4.28 10.80
CA GLY A 57 7.39 -5.41 11.72
C GLY A 57 8.64 -6.24 11.40
N ALA A 58 9.23 -6.85 12.43
CA ALA A 58 10.50 -7.58 12.29
C ALA A 58 10.40 -8.90 11.51
N THR A 59 9.20 -9.44 11.29
CA THR A 59 9.02 -10.86 10.91
C THR A 59 8.19 -11.12 9.65
N SER A 60 7.48 -10.13 9.09
CA SER A 60 6.68 -10.34 7.87
C SER A 60 6.93 -9.27 6.83
N ARG A 61 7.14 -9.73 5.60
CA ARG A 61 7.05 -8.87 4.41
C ARG A 61 5.61 -8.39 4.26
N LYS A 62 5.45 -7.17 3.74
CA LYS A 62 4.17 -6.64 3.28
C LYS A 62 4.34 -6.11 1.86
N PHE A 63 3.33 -6.34 1.04
CA PHE A 63 3.24 -5.86 -0.34
C PHE A 63 2.04 -4.93 -0.43
N TYR A 64 2.15 -3.90 -1.28
CA TYR A 64 1.11 -2.89 -1.45
C TYR A 64 0.80 -2.69 -2.93
N ARG A 65 -0.49 -2.47 -3.24
CA ARG A 65 -0.95 -2.09 -4.58
C ARG A 65 -2.11 -1.11 -4.48
N ILE A 66 -2.34 -0.37 -5.56
CA ILE A 66 -3.57 0.40 -5.75
C ILE A 66 -4.46 -0.39 -6.70
N ARG A 67 -5.68 -0.73 -6.24
CA ARG A 67 -6.72 -1.30 -7.10
C ARG A 67 -7.58 -0.17 -7.65
N GLN A 68 -7.61 -0.06 -8.98
CA GLN A 68 -8.54 0.82 -9.71
C GLN A 68 -9.91 0.18 -9.86
#